data_AF-A0A356QPU2-F1
#
_entry.id   AF-A0A356QPU2-F1
#
_cell.length_a   1.000
_cell.length_b   1.000
_cell.length_c   1.000
_cell.angle_alpha   90.00
_cell.angle_beta   90.00
_cell.angle_gamma   90.00
#
_symmetry.space_group_name_H-M   'P 1'
#
loop_
_entity.id
_entity.type
_entity.pdbx_description
1 polymer ?
#
loop_
_entity_poly.entity_id
_entity_poly.type
_entity_poly.pdbx_seq_one_letter_code
_entity_poly.pdbx_strand_id
1 'polypeptide(L)' 'MRKLRVYNGPENDAAGVSLLEQQLDPHSVKVPLGEILPILADAVSSDRTWLSDFAEDEVTISSDLHDVLQAYRHFRRPGA' A
#
# COMPACT_ATOMS: atom_id res chain seq x y z
N MET A 1 -43.83 23.64 15.38
CA MET A 1 -43.56 22.42 14.59
C MET A 1 -42.08 22.41 14.22
N ARG A 2 -41.27 21.50 14.77
CA ARG A 2 -39.83 21.40 14.46
C ARG A 2 -39.64 20.50 13.24
N LYS A 3 -39.03 21.02 12.17
CA LYS A 3 -38.71 20.28 10.94
C LYS A 3 -37.24 19.87 11.00
N LEU A 4 -36.99 18.59 11.25
CA LEU A 4 -35.66 18.00 11.17
C LEU A 4 -35.27 17.88 9.69
N ARG A 5 -34.07 18.35 9.33
CA ARG A 5 -33.49 18.16 8.00
C ARG A 5 -32.53 16.98 8.09
N VAL A 6 -32.89 15.85 7.49
CA VAL A 6 -31.98 14.73 7.24
C VAL A 6 -31.19 15.09 5.98
N TYR A 7 -29.87 15.11 6.06
CA TYR A 7 -29.00 15.18 4.88
C TYR A 7 -28.33 13.82 4.74
N ASN A 8 -28.70 13.10 3.66
CA ASN A 8 -28.01 11.91 3.20
C ASN A 8 -26.62 12.33 2.71
N GLY A 9 -25.58 11.75 3.32
CA GLY A 9 -24.22 11.84 2.77
C GLY A 9 -24.18 11.22 1.37
N PRO A 10 -23.15 11.54 0.56
CA PRO A 10 -23.03 10.98 -0.78
C PRO A 10 -22.92 9.45 -0.69
N GLU A 11 -24.04 8.82 -1.00
CA GLU A 11 -24.20 7.47 -1.51
C GLU A 11 -23.36 7.36 -2.79
N ASN A 12 -22.04 7.17 -2.61
CA ASN A 12 -21.13 6.81 -3.68
C ASN A 12 -20.86 5.31 -3.54
N ASP A 13 -21.66 4.52 -4.24
CA ASP A 13 -21.39 3.15 -4.71
C ASP A 13 -20.37 2.31 -3.92
N ALA A 14 -20.63 2.05 -2.64
CA ALA A 14 -19.86 1.08 -1.84
C ALA A 14 -20.52 -0.33 -1.86
N ALA A 15 -21.53 -0.56 -2.69
CA ALA A 15 -22.30 -1.81 -2.73
C ALA A 15 -21.72 -2.90 -3.65
N GLY A 16 -20.51 -2.69 -4.20
CA GLY A 16 -19.81 -3.66 -5.07
C GLY A 16 -18.46 -4.16 -4.55
N VAL A 17 -17.97 -3.66 -3.40
CA VAL A 17 -16.60 -3.94 -2.90
C VAL A 17 -16.59 -4.88 -1.70
N SER A 18 -17.73 -5.50 -1.34
CA SER A 18 -17.91 -6.15 -0.04
C SER A 18 -17.51 -7.64 0.04
N LEU A 19 -16.91 -8.24 -0.99
CA LEU A 19 -16.54 -9.68 -0.95
C LEU A 19 -15.06 -9.99 -1.22
N LEU A 20 -14.22 -9.01 -1.58
CA LEU A 20 -12.77 -9.20 -1.77
C LEU A 20 -11.90 -8.56 -0.69
N GLU A 21 -12.47 -7.94 0.35
CA GLU A 21 -11.74 -7.55 1.56
C GLU A 21 -11.34 -8.77 2.43
N GLN A 22 -11.45 -9.98 1.87
CA GLN A 22 -11.06 -11.22 2.52
C GLN A 22 -9.57 -11.18 2.87
N GLN A 23 -9.32 -11.10 4.18
CA GLN A 23 -8.06 -11.35 4.87
C GLN A 23 -6.97 -10.29 4.68
N LEU A 24 -7.22 -9.07 5.13
CA LEU A 24 -6.13 -8.27 5.67
C LEU A 24 -5.99 -8.61 7.15
N ASP A 25 -4.76 -8.85 7.59
CA ASP A 25 -4.46 -9.10 8.98
C ASP A 25 -5.03 -7.94 9.82
N PRO A 26 -5.70 -8.18 10.97
CA PRO A 26 -6.30 -7.12 11.78
C PRO A 26 -5.27 -6.09 12.29
N HIS A 27 -3.98 -6.38 12.14
CA HIS A 27 -2.86 -5.50 12.45
C HIS A 27 -2.24 -4.82 11.22
N SER A 28 -2.81 -4.96 10.02
CA SER A 28 -2.32 -4.33 8.80
C SER A 28 -2.99 -2.98 8.52
N VAL A 29 -2.20 -2.03 8.03
CA VAL A 29 -2.68 -0.71 7.57
C VAL A 29 -2.42 -0.57 6.08
N LYS A 30 -3.42 -0.09 5.32
CA LYS A 30 -3.26 0.25 3.90
C LYS A 30 -2.71 1.66 3.76
N VAL A 31 -1.56 1.78 3.11
CA VAL A 31 -0.90 3.07 2.86
C VAL A 31 -0.53 3.15 1.37
N PRO A 32 -0.73 4.30 0.69
CA PRO A 32 -0.32 4.46 -0.70
C PRO A 32 1.20 4.29 -0.87
N LEU A 33 1.61 3.63 -1.95
CA LEU A 33 3.04 3.45 -2.24
C LEU A 33 3.80 4.78 -2.35
N GLY A 34 3.16 5.81 -2.93
CA GLY A 34 3.75 7.14 -3.07
C GLY A 34 4.02 7.85 -1.73
N GLU A 35 3.35 7.43 -0.66
CA GLU A 35 3.56 7.97 0.69
C GLU A 35 4.67 7.23 1.43
N ILE A 36 4.72 5.90 1.32
CA ILE A 36 5.71 5.08 2.04
C ILE A 36 7.09 5.05 1.36
N LEU A 37 7.15 5.04 0.02
CA LEU A 37 8.42 4.92 -0.71
C LEU A 37 9.45 6.01 -0.37
N PRO A 38 9.10 7.30 -0.28
CA PRO A 38 10.05 8.34 0.11
C PRO A 38 10.64 8.13 1.52
N ILE A 39 9.83 7.66 2.46
CA ILE A 39 10.25 7.40 3.85
C ILE A 39 11.24 6.24 3.90
N LEU A 40 10.93 5.14 3.17
CA LEU A 40 11.84 4.00 3.08
C LEU A 40 13.14 4.38 2.36
N ALA A 41 13.06 5.16 1.29
CA ALA A 41 14.25 5.64 0.57
C ALA A 41 15.15 6.53 1.44
N ASP A 42 14.57 7.42 2.24
CA ASP A 42 15.29 8.22 3.23
C ASP A 42 15.95 7.34 4.30
N ALA A 43 15.21 6.35 4.83
CA ALA A 43 15.71 5.44 5.85
C ALA A 43 16.92 4.62 5.35
N VAL A 44 16.87 4.13 4.12
CA VAL A 44 18.00 3.43 3.46
C VAL A 44 19.17 4.39 3.26
N SER A 45 18.92 5.60 2.76
CA SER A 45 19.98 6.58 2.47
C SER A 45 20.65 7.13 3.74
N SER A 46 19.95 7.06 4.87
CA SER A 46 20.41 7.54 6.18
C SER A 46 20.89 6.41 7.11
N ASP A 47 21.06 5.19 6.60
CA ASP A 47 21.47 3.99 7.36
C ASP A 47 20.65 3.79 8.65
N ARG A 48 19.33 4.01 8.58
CA ARG A 48 18.45 3.85 9.74
C ARG A 48 18.33 2.36 10.10
N THR A 49 18.66 2.05 11.35
CA THR A 49 18.71 0.65 11.83
C THR A 49 17.35 -0.02 11.94
N TRP A 50 16.27 0.75 12.13
CA TRP A 50 14.93 0.19 12.31
C TRP A 50 14.42 -0.57 11.08
N LEU A 51 14.93 -0.26 9.89
CA LEU A 51 14.50 -0.95 8.66
C LEU A 51 14.94 -2.42 8.65
N SER A 52 16.05 -2.74 9.34
CA SER A 52 16.56 -4.11 9.45
C SER A 52 15.61 -5.03 10.23
N ASP A 53 14.83 -4.50 11.17
CA ASP A 53 13.80 -5.27 11.89
C ASP A 53 12.70 -5.79 10.97
N PHE A 54 12.53 -5.21 9.78
CA PHE A 54 11.50 -5.58 8.79
C PHE A 54 12.10 -6.27 7.55
N ALA A 55 13.35 -6.73 7.61
CA ALA A 55 14.05 -7.27 6.44
C ALA A 55 13.45 -8.58 5.91
N GLU A 56 12.79 -9.36 6.77
CA GLU A 56 12.14 -10.63 6.41
C GLU A 56 10.62 -10.49 6.20
N ASP A 57 10.06 -9.29 6.38
CA ASP A 57 8.62 -9.05 6.24
C ASP A 57 8.19 -9.05 4.76
N GLU A 58 7.12 -9.79 4.48
CA GLU A 58 6.53 -9.84 3.14
C GLU A 58 5.55 -8.68 2.92
N VAL A 59 5.70 -7.98 1.80
CA VAL A 59 4.77 -6.92 1.39
C VAL A 59 3.90 -7.39 0.23
N THR A 60 2.58 -7.18 0.37
CA THR A 60 1.65 -7.45 -0.72
C THR A 60 1.56 -6.23 -1.63
N ILE A 61 1.88 -6.41 -2.91
CA ILE A 61 1.76 -5.39 -3.97
C ILE A 61 0.89 -5.92 -5.11
N SER A 62 0.43 -5.03 -5.99
CA SER A 62 -0.27 -5.46 -7.21
C SER A 62 0.67 -6.24 -8.12
N SER A 63 0.10 -7.18 -8.89
CA SER A 63 0.85 -7.97 -9.87
C SER A 63 1.56 -7.08 -10.90
N ASP A 64 0.87 -6.06 -11.41
CA ASP A 64 1.42 -5.11 -12.39
C ASP A 64 2.67 -4.39 -11.86
N LEU A 65 2.64 -3.95 -10.60
CA LEU A 65 3.81 -3.33 -9.98
C LEU A 65 4.94 -4.35 -9.78
N HIS A 66 4.61 -5.57 -9.36
CA HIS A 66 5.60 -6.64 -9.22
C HIS A 66 6.32 -6.92 -10.55
N ASP A 67 5.58 -7.03 -11.65
CA ASP A 67 6.14 -7.24 -12.99
C ASP A 67 7.08 -6.10 -13.42
N VAL A 68 6.68 -4.84 -13.20
CA VAL A 68 7.53 -3.67 -13.47
C VAL A 68 8.82 -3.69 -12.65
N LEU A 69 8.73 -4.03 -11.36
CA LEU A 69 9.90 -4.14 -10.48
C LEU A 69 10.83 -5.27 -10.91
N GLN A 70 10.28 -6.42 -11.29
CA GLN A 70 11.05 -7.56 -11.78
C GLN A 70 11.81 -7.20 -13.07
N ALA A 71 11.13 -6.56 -14.03
CA ALA A 71 11.75 -6.07 -15.26
C ALA A 71 12.87 -5.07 -14.95
N TYR A 72 12.61 -4.09 -14.08
CA TYR A 72 13.61 -3.08 -13.68
C TYR A 72 14.86 -3.71 -13.04
N ARG A 73 14.70 -4.73 -12.20
CA ARG A 73 15.82 -5.47 -11.59
C ARG A 73 16.67 -6.19 -12.64
N HIS A 74 16.04 -6.73 -13.68
CA HIS A 74 16.75 -7.36 -14.79
C HIS A 74 17.58 -6.34 -15.57
N PHE A 75 17.02 -5.17 -15.89
CA PHE A 75 17.75 -4.10 -16.57
C PHE A 75 18.89 -3.49 -15.75
N ARG A 76 18.76 -3.47 -14.42
CA ARG A 76 19.82 -2.99 -13.52
C ARG A 76 20.97 -3.99 -13.29
N ARG A 77 20.83 -5.24 -13.73
CA ARG A 77 21.92 -6.23 -13.74
C ARG A 77 22.33 -6.60 -15.18
N PRO A 78 22.92 -5.69 -15.98
CA PRO A 78 23.60 -6.10 -17.19
C PRO A 78 25.02 -6.54 -16.80
N GLY A 79 25.22 -7.84 -16.56
CA GLY A 79 26.55 -8.36 -16.25
C GLY A 79 26.52 -9.70 -15.53
N ALA A 80 26.26 -10.76 -16.28
CA ALA A 80 26.77 -12.10 -16.04
C ALA A 80 27.44 -12.57 -17.33
#